data_AF-A0AAE1VP76-F1
#
_entry.id   AF-A0AAE1VP76-F1
#
_cell.length_a   1.000
_cell.length_b   1.000
_cell.length_c   1.000
_cell.angle_alpha   90.00
_cell.angle_beta   90.00
_cell.angle_gamma   90.00
#
_symmetry.space_group_name_H-M   'P 1'
#
loop_
_entity.id
_entity.type
_entity.pdbx_description
1 polymer ?
#
loop_
_entity_poly.entity_id
_entity_poly.type
_entity_poly.pdbx_seq_one_letter_code
_entity_poly.pdbx_strand_id
1 'polypeptide(L)'
;MLIPQQDSYVERMLLLGKKRAPIVVRFSSRGPNFVVPEVLKLDLITPGLNILAAWLGDISTTRLNMDPRRVKFNILSGTSMACPHLAGVAALVRSIHPDWSPAAIKSALMTTSTSFDNAQLPIIKSEDMELATPISIGAGHVNPESAIDPGLIYDVDTSDYVKFLCSLNYTEKQMKLFTNEANPCSDFSGSTPLDLNYP
;
A
#
# COMPACT_ATOMS: atom_id res chain seq x y z
N MET A 1 -58.78 8.10 1.79
CA MET A 1 -58.00 7.01 1.16
C MET A 1 -56.54 7.33 1.42
N LEU A 2 -56.00 6.72 2.49
CA LEU A 2 -54.63 6.90 2.95
C LEU A 2 -53.70 6.12 2.00
N ILE A 3 -52.75 6.81 1.39
CA ILE A 3 -51.59 6.17 0.75
C ILE A 3 -50.47 6.23 1.79
N PRO A 4 -50.05 5.11 2.38
CA PRO A 4 -48.94 5.12 3.31
C PRO A 4 -47.64 5.36 2.55
N GLN A 5 -46.90 6.39 2.95
CA GLN A 5 -45.47 6.52 2.69
C GLN A 5 -44.77 5.30 3.29
N GLN A 6 -44.26 4.43 2.44
CA GLN A 6 -43.31 3.40 2.87
C GLN A 6 -41.92 4.03 2.84
N ASP A 7 -41.60 4.77 3.90
CA ASP A 7 -40.23 5.11 4.27
C ASP A 7 -39.46 3.81 4.50
N SER A 8 -38.94 3.23 3.43
CA SER A 8 -37.95 2.16 3.50
C SER A 8 -36.61 2.81 3.82
N TYR A 9 -36.43 3.10 5.11
CA TYR A 9 -35.13 3.29 5.71
C TYR A 9 -34.27 2.09 5.33
N VAL A 10 -33.39 2.26 4.34
CA VAL A 10 -32.27 1.36 4.14
C VAL A 10 -31.32 1.62 5.30
N GLU A 11 -31.59 1.01 6.45
CA GLU A 11 -30.59 0.79 7.48
C GLU A 11 -29.47 -0.06 6.86
N ARG A 12 -28.46 0.59 6.28
CA ARG A 12 -27.17 -0.07 6.08
C ARG A 12 -26.55 -0.19 7.46
N MET A 13 -26.88 -1.28 8.13
CA MET A 13 -26.23 -1.69 9.37
C MET A 13 -24.72 -1.76 9.13
N LEU A 14 -23.96 -0.89 9.79
CA LEU A 14 -22.51 -1.02 9.90
C LEU A 14 -22.25 -2.24 10.80
N LEU A 15 -22.00 -3.39 10.18
CA LEU A 15 -21.62 -4.60 10.92
C LEU A 15 -20.17 -4.47 11.39
N LEU A 16 -20.00 -4.04 12.64
CA LEU A 16 -18.73 -4.10 13.35
C LEU A 16 -18.61 -5.48 14.03
N GLY A 17 -17.58 -6.24 13.64
CA GLY A 17 -17.25 -7.53 14.26
C GLY A 17 -18.00 -8.74 13.67
N LYS A 18 -17.30 -9.89 13.66
CA LYS A 18 -17.67 -11.24 13.15
C LYS A 18 -17.21 -11.64 11.74
N LYS A 19 -16.46 -10.81 10.99
CA LYS A 19 -15.87 -11.21 9.70
C LYS A 19 -14.34 -11.17 9.77
N ARG A 20 -13.69 -12.17 9.17
CA ARG A 20 -12.22 -12.22 9.01
C ARG A 20 -11.74 -10.93 8.34
N ALA A 21 -10.76 -10.26 8.91
CA ALA A 21 -10.16 -9.04 8.38
C ALA A 21 -8.71 -8.86 8.86
N PRO A 22 -7.77 -8.43 7.98
CA PRO A 22 -8.02 -8.02 6.60
C PRO A 22 -8.17 -9.22 5.63
N ILE A 23 -8.74 -8.94 4.46
CA ILE A 23 -8.82 -9.85 3.31
C ILE A 23 -8.33 -9.08 2.10
N VAL A 24 -7.53 -9.71 1.24
CA VAL A 24 -7.07 -9.06 0.00
C VAL A 24 -8.21 -9.02 -1.00
N VAL A 25 -8.65 -7.81 -1.33
CA VAL A 25 -9.71 -7.59 -2.32
C VAL A 25 -9.29 -8.00 -3.72
N ARG A 26 -10.25 -8.53 -4.49
CA ARG A 26 -10.06 -9.00 -5.88
C ARG A 26 -9.38 -7.96 -6.78
N PHE A 27 -9.79 -6.70 -6.69
CA PHE A 27 -9.26 -5.65 -7.58
C PHE A 27 -7.82 -5.22 -7.22
N SER A 28 -7.26 -5.68 -6.10
CA SER A 28 -5.88 -5.34 -5.74
C SER A 28 -4.92 -6.05 -6.70
N SER A 29 -4.08 -5.26 -7.39
CA SER A 29 -3.01 -5.76 -8.24
C SER A 29 -2.06 -6.67 -7.45
N ARG A 30 -1.44 -7.61 -8.17
CA ARG A 30 -0.53 -8.62 -7.62
C ARG A 30 0.82 -8.53 -8.32
N GLY A 31 1.84 -9.01 -7.62
CA GLY A 31 3.13 -9.30 -8.22
C GLY A 31 3.09 -10.49 -9.19
N PRO A 32 4.26 -10.89 -9.72
CA PRO A 32 5.58 -10.36 -9.37
C PRO A 32 5.85 -8.98 -9.98
N ASN A 33 6.98 -8.39 -9.60
CA ASN A 33 7.54 -7.24 -10.31
C ASN A 33 8.06 -7.69 -11.68
N PHE A 34 7.38 -7.29 -12.76
CA PHE A 34 7.80 -7.66 -14.12
C PHE A 34 9.01 -6.87 -14.64
N VAL A 35 9.42 -5.80 -13.95
CA VAL A 35 10.60 -5.01 -14.31
C VAL A 35 11.86 -5.62 -13.68
N VAL A 36 11.78 -5.97 -12.40
CA VAL A 36 12.89 -6.60 -11.64
C VAL A 36 12.31 -7.72 -10.78
N PRO A 37 12.23 -8.96 -11.30
CA PRO A 37 11.63 -10.10 -10.61
C PRO A 37 12.26 -10.42 -9.25
N GLU A 38 13.52 -10.04 -9.06
CA GLU A 38 14.30 -10.19 -7.83
C GLU A 38 13.75 -9.34 -6.68
N VAL A 39 13.05 -8.25 -6.99
CA VAL A 39 12.45 -7.35 -5.99
C VAL A 39 10.95 -7.61 -5.89
N LEU A 40 10.53 -8.20 -4.77
CA LEU A 40 9.13 -8.53 -4.54
C LEU A 40 8.25 -7.27 -4.53
N LYS A 41 7.11 -7.36 -5.24
CA LYS A 41 6.01 -6.39 -5.17
C LYS A 41 4.67 -7.12 -5.00
N LEU A 42 3.71 -6.56 -4.27
CA LEU A 42 3.72 -5.29 -3.54
C LEU A 42 4.51 -5.34 -2.21
N ASP A 43 4.61 -4.22 -1.50
CA ASP A 43 5.44 -4.12 -0.28
C ASP A 43 4.67 -4.53 0.99
N LEU A 44 3.47 -3.98 1.22
CA LEU A 44 2.58 -4.30 2.35
C LEU A 44 1.15 -3.77 2.09
N ILE A 45 0.14 -4.26 2.82
CA ILE A 45 -1.28 -3.90 2.62
C ILE A 45 -1.83 -2.98 3.71
N THR A 46 -2.77 -2.12 3.33
CA THR A 46 -3.51 -1.22 4.22
C THR A 46 -5.01 -1.17 3.85
N PRO A 47 -5.89 -0.60 4.70
CA PRO A 47 -7.32 -0.53 4.41
C PRO A 47 -7.64 0.29 3.16
N GLY A 48 -8.31 -0.34 2.19
CA GLY A 48 -8.69 0.30 0.92
C GLY A 48 -10.09 -0.06 0.41
N LEU A 49 -10.89 -0.79 1.19
CA LEU A 49 -12.25 -1.19 0.82
C LEU A 49 -13.26 -0.46 1.71
N ASN A 50 -14.28 0.13 1.09
CA ASN A 50 -15.35 0.87 1.76
C ASN A 50 -14.83 1.93 2.74
N ILE A 51 -13.87 2.73 2.29
CA ILE A 51 -13.30 3.83 3.07
C ILE A 51 -14.20 5.06 2.94
N LEU A 52 -14.69 5.55 4.08
CA LEU A 52 -15.40 6.81 4.18
C LEU A 52 -14.39 7.96 4.23
N ALA A 53 -14.47 8.90 3.29
CA ALA A 53 -13.60 10.08 3.26
C ALA A 53 -14.37 11.31 2.78
N ALA A 54 -13.78 12.50 2.97
CA ALA A 54 -14.35 13.75 2.52
C ALA A 54 -14.62 13.75 1.00
N TRP A 55 -15.69 14.43 0.60
CA TRP A 55 -16.16 14.47 -0.78
C TRP A 55 -16.62 15.87 -1.16
N LEU A 56 -16.53 16.17 -2.46
CA LEU A 56 -17.00 17.43 -3.02
C LEU A 56 -18.54 17.46 -2.98
N GLY A 57 -19.09 18.40 -2.22
CA GLY A 57 -20.53 18.50 -1.94
C GLY A 57 -21.40 18.91 -3.12
N ASP A 58 -20.79 19.30 -4.25
CA ASP A 58 -21.43 19.67 -5.51
C ASP A 58 -21.41 18.53 -6.55
N ILE A 59 -20.60 17.49 -6.33
CA ILE A 59 -20.51 16.30 -7.19
C ILE A 59 -21.32 15.15 -6.60
N SER A 60 -22.02 14.40 -7.45
CA SER A 60 -22.76 13.21 -7.02
C SER A 60 -21.83 12.07 -6.56
N THR A 61 -22.31 11.21 -5.67
CA THR A 61 -21.50 10.11 -5.12
C THR A 61 -21.12 9.06 -6.17
N THR A 62 -21.94 8.93 -7.21
CA THR A 62 -21.69 8.05 -8.36
C THR A 62 -20.93 8.74 -9.49
N ARG A 63 -20.71 10.07 -9.41
CA ARG A 63 -20.21 10.93 -10.48
C ARG A 63 -21.09 10.96 -11.74
N LEU A 64 -22.32 10.44 -11.67
CA LEU A 64 -23.30 10.52 -12.75
C LEU A 64 -24.15 11.78 -12.61
N ASN A 65 -24.40 12.46 -13.72
CA ASN A 65 -25.21 13.69 -13.76
C ASN A 65 -26.65 13.48 -13.28
N MET A 66 -27.18 12.26 -13.47
CA MET A 66 -28.53 11.86 -13.08
C MET A 66 -28.68 11.54 -11.58
N ASP A 67 -27.59 11.47 -10.82
CA ASP A 67 -27.63 11.21 -9.38
C ASP A 67 -27.79 12.54 -8.61
N PRO A 68 -28.94 12.77 -7.94
CA PRO A 68 -29.23 14.03 -7.28
C PRO A 68 -28.54 14.16 -5.91
N ARG A 69 -27.91 13.09 -5.39
CA ARG A 69 -27.35 13.10 -4.03
C ARG A 69 -26.15 14.01 -3.93
N ARG A 70 -26.08 14.79 -2.85
CA ARG A 70 -24.97 15.69 -2.51
C ARG A 70 -24.59 15.46 -1.05
N VAL A 71 -23.35 15.10 -0.82
CA VAL A 71 -22.85 14.64 0.50
C VAL A 71 -21.47 15.20 0.75
N LYS A 72 -21.15 15.43 2.03
CA LYS A 72 -19.81 15.88 2.46
C LYS A 72 -18.79 14.73 2.57
N PHE A 73 -19.28 13.50 2.57
CA PHE A 73 -18.47 12.29 2.68
C PHE A 73 -18.97 11.22 1.73
N ASN A 74 -18.05 10.45 1.16
CA ASN A 74 -18.36 9.35 0.25
C ASN A 74 -17.59 8.10 0.65
N ILE A 75 -18.14 6.94 0.32
CA ILE A 75 -17.52 5.63 0.57
C ILE A 75 -16.95 5.12 -0.74
N LEU A 76 -15.63 5.03 -0.84
CA LEU A 76 -14.93 4.53 -2.02
C LEU A 76 -14.03 3.36 -1.69
N SER A 77 -13.66 2.61 -2.73
CA SER A 77 -12.74 1.49 -2.64
C SER A 77 -11.67 1.60 -3.72
N GLY A 78 -10.45 1.22 -3.37
CA GLY A 78 -9.31 1.25 -4.28
C GLY A 78 -7.98 1.23 -3.54
N THR A 79 -6.91 0.89 -4.26
CA THR A 79 -5.54 1.12 -3.79
C THR A 79 -5.26 2.62 -3.58
N SER A 80 -5.99 3.49 -4.29
CA SER A 80 -6.02 4.94 -4.07
C SER A 80 -6.55 5.34 -2.69
N MET A 81 -7.35 4.49 -2.03
CA MET A 81 -7.79 4.68 -0.65
C MET A 81 -6.84 4.00 0.35
N ALA A 82 -6.14 2.93 -0.05
CA ALA A 82 -5.12 2.27 0.77
C ALA A 82 -3.85 3.12 0.93
N CYS A 83 -3.37 3.71 -0.16
CA CYS A 83 -2.18 4.56 -0.20
C CYS A 83 -2.15 5.68 0.86
N PRO A 84 -3.19 6.54 1.01
CA PRO A 84 -3.17 7.60 2.00
C PRO A 84 -3.16 7.09 3.45
N HIS A 85 -3.71 5.90 3.75
CA HIS A 85 -3.56 5.30 5.07
C HIS A 85 -2.09 4.97 5.36
N LEU A 86 -1.41 4.33 4.41
CA LEU A 86 0.01 4.00 4.57
C LEU A 86 0.87 5.27 4.67
N ALA A 87 0.59 6.28 3.85
CA ALA A 87 1.28 7.56 3.91
C ALA A 87 1.10 8.24 5.28
N GLY A 88 -0.09 8.19 5.87
CA GLY A 88 -0.35 8.69 7.22
C GLY A 88 0.44 7.95 8.29
N VAL A 89 0.49 6.61 8.22
CA VAL A 89 1.29 5.80 9.14
C VAL A 89 2.79 6.09 8.98
N ALA A 90 3.30 6.18 7.76
CA ALA A 90 4.68 6.54 7.48
C ALA A 90 5.04 7.93 8.03
N ALA A 91 4.13 8.90 7.90
CA ALA A 91 4.29 10.23 8.47
C ALA A 91 4.34 10.22 10.00
N LEU A 92 3.54 9.37 10.66
CA LEU A 92 3.58 9.17 12.11
C LEU A 92 4.91 8.56 12.56
N VAL A 93 5.39 7.51 11.87
CA VAL A 93 6.71 6.93 12.16
C VAL A 93 7.81 7.97 11.97
N ARG A 94 7.76 8.76 10.89
CA ARG A 94 8.70 9.87 10.63
C ARG A 94 8.65 10.96 11.70
N SER A 95 7.49 11.25 12.29
CA SER A 95 7.40 12.27 13.34
C SER A 95 8.03 11.80 14.65
N ILE A 96 8.08 10.48 14.89
CA ILE A 96 8.75 9.89 16.05
C ILE A 96 10.24 9.66 15.78
N HIS A 97 10.62 9.36 14.53
CA HIS A 97 11.99 9.19 14.07
C HIS A 97 12.37 10.20 12.97
N PRO A 98 12.61 11.48 13.30
CA PRO A 98 12.88 12.54 12.33
C PRO A 98 14.19 12.38 11.54
N ASP A 99 15.06 11.45 11.93
CA ASP A 99 16.35 11.22 11.27
C ASP A 99 16.34 10.00 10.35
N TRP A 100 15.30 9.15 10.41
CA TRP A 100 15.21 7.93 9.60
C TRP A 100 15.01 8.19 8.12
N SER A 101 15.82 7.56 7.27
CA SER A 101 15.64 7.63 5.82
C SER A 101 14.24 7.12 5.39
N PRO A 102 13.78 7.45 4.17
CA PRO A 102 12.58 6.84 3.60
C PRO A 102 12.64 5.31 3.57
N ALA A 103 13.83 4.74 3.36
CA ALA A 103 14.05 3.30 3.36
C ALA A 103 13.95 2.69 4.76
N ALA A 104 14.51 3.34 5.78
CA ALA A 104 14.37 2.96 7.17
C ALA A 104 12.89 2.90 7.60
N ILE A 105 12.10 3.93 7.24
CA ILE A 105 10.66 3.95 7.53
C ILE A 105 9.93 2.84 6.80
N LYS A 106 10.23 2.63 5.51
CA LYS A 106 9.66 1.52 4.74
C LYS A 106 10.01 0.18 5.38
N SER A 107 11.26 0.00 5.79
CA SER A 107 11.74 -1.21 6.43
C SER A 107 10.97 -1.48 7.71
N ALA A 108 10.87 -0.49 8.60
CA ALA A 108 10.11 -0.61 9.84
C ALA A 108 8.66 -1.04 9.56
N LEU A 109 7.98 -0.41 8.60
CA LEU A 109 6.60 -0.76 8.25
C LEU A 109 6.46 -2.18 7.71
N MET A 110 7.43 -2.65 6.92
CA MET A 110 7.41 -3.99 6.34
C MET A 110 7.74 -5.06 7.40
N THR A 111 8.85 -4.93 8.13
CA THR A 111 9.32 -5.96 9.05
C THR A 111 8.41 -6.14 10.27
N THR A 112 7.59 -5.15 10.59
CA THR A 112 6.61 -5.22 11.69
C THR A 112 5.17 -5.49 11.22
N SER A 113 4.94 -5.67 9.92
CA SER A 113 3.62 -6.03 9.39
C SER A 113 3.22 -7.45 9.79
N THR A 114 1.92 -7.72 9.78
CA THR A 114 1.36 -9.05 10.11
C THR A 114 0.73 -9.73 8.90
N SER A 115 1.07 -11.00 8.69
CA SER A 115 0.42 -11.85 7.68
C SER A 115 -0.86 -12.52 8.19
N PHE A 116 -1.31 -12.18 9.40
CA PHE A 116 -2.49 -12.75 10.07
C PHE A 116 -3.64 -11.75 10.12
N ASP A 117 -4.85 -12.28 10.17
CA ASP A 117 -6.06 -11.53 10.38
C ASP A 117 -6.46 -11.42 11.86
N ASN A 118 -7.58 -10.75 12.11
CA ASN A 118 -8.16 -10.59 13.44
C ASN A 118 -8.55 -11.92 14.14
N ALA A 119 -8.60 -13.04 13.42
CA ALA A 119 -8.82 -14.38 13.98
C ALA A 119 -7.49 -15.14 14.17
N GLN A 120 -6.35 -14.49 14.00
CA GLN A 120 -5.00 -15.10 14.02
C GLN A 120 -4.83 -16.20 12.97
N LEU A 121 -5.56 -16.09 11.87
CA LEU A 121 -5.43 -16.99 10.72
C LEU A 121 -4.70 -16.27 9.58
N PRO A 122 -3.95 -17.00 8.73
CA PRO A 122 -3.28 -16.37 7.59
C PRO A 122 -4.27 -15.63 6.70
N ILE A 123 -3.92 -14.42 6.28
CA ILE A 123 -4.75 -13.57 5.44
C ILE A 123 -5.14 -14.33 4.16
N ILE A 124 -6.37 -14.16 3.72
CA ILE A 124 -6.91 -14.79 2.51
C ILE A 124 -7.24 -13.75 1.43
N LYS A 125 -7.46 -14.23 0.21
CA LYS A 125 -7.92 -13.43 -0.93
C LYS A 125 -9.44 -13.56 -1.07
N SER A 126 -10.12 -12.47 -1.40
CA SER A 126 -11.58 -12.48 -1.56
C SER A 126 -12.07 -13.17 -2.82
N GLU A 127 -11.19 -13.42 -3.78
CA GLU A 127 -11.53 -13.97 -5.10
C GLU A 127 -11.81 -15.48 -5.04
N ASP A 128 -10.91 -16.21 -4.40
CA ASP A 128 -10.89 -17.67 -4.36
C ASP A 128 -10.91 -18.22 -2.92
N MET A 129 -10.89 -17.35 -1.90
CA MET A 129 -10.80 -17.71 -0.48
C MET A 129 -9.50 -18.46 -0.11
N GLU A 130 -8.53 -18.47 -1.01
CA GLU A 130 -7.23 -19.09 -0.80
C GLU A 130 -6.32 -18.19 0.04
N LEU A 131 -5.27 -18.80 0.60
CA LEU A 131 -4.24 -18.09 1.35
C LEU A 131 -3.58 -17.01 0.48
N ALA A 132 -3.36 -15.85 1.08
CA ALA A 132 -2.61 -14.78 0.45
C ALA A 132 -1.11 -15.08 0.55
N THR A 133 -0.42 -14.90 -0.56
CA THR A 133 1.03 -15.08 -0.69
C THR A 133 1.75 -13.72 -0.69
N PRO A 134 3.09 -13.68 -0.55
CA PRO A 134 3.82 -12.41 -0.57
C PRO A 134 3.61 -11.56 -1.85
N ILE A 135 3.29 -12.17 -3.01
CA ILE A 135 2.91 -11.41 -4.22
C ILE A 135 1.55 -10.69 -4.09
N SER A 136 0.78 -11.01 -3.07
CA SER A 136 -0.57 -10.48 -2.79
C SER A 136 -0.65 -9.57 -1.58
N ILE A 137 0.27 -9.73 -0.62
CA ILE A 137 0.26 -8.95 0.62
C ILE A 137 1.61 -8.30 0.96
N GLY A 138 2.67 -8.57 0.20
CA GLY A 138 4.02 -8.21 0.57
C GLY A 138 4.37 -8.79 1.94
N ALA A 139 4.84 -7.93 2.85
CA ALA A 139 5.11 -8.28 4.23
C ALA A 139 3.85 -8.48 5.09
N GLY A 140 2.66 -8.07 4.63
CA GLY A 140 1.40 -8.24 5.34
C GLY A 140 0.68 -6.92 5.61
N HIS A 141 -0.25 -6.93 6.56
CA HIS A 141 -1.00 -5.76 6.99
C HIS A 141 -0.18 -4.88 7.91
N VAL A 142 -0.20 -3.57 7.63
CA VAL A 142 0.53 -2.58 8.43
C VAL A 142 0.16 -2.67 9.91
N ASN A 143 1.19 -2.61 10.76
CA ASN A 143 1.03 -2.48 12.21
C ASN A 143 1.73 -1.17 12.66
N PRO A 144 0.98 -0.06 12.80
CA PRO A 144 1.55 1.23 13.15
C PRO A 144 2.26 1.25 14.50
N GLU A 145 1.75 0.52 15.49
CA GLU A 145 2.30 0.51 16.85
C GLU A 145 3.67 -0.16 16.87
N SER A 146 3.79 -1.34 16.27
CA SER A 146 5.06 -2.05 16.19
C SER A 146 6.08 -1.35 15.30
N ALA A 147 5.65 -0.63 14.26
CA ALA A 147 6.56 0.08 13.35
C ALA A 147 7.31 1.25 14.01
N ILE A 148 6.88 1.70 15.20
CA ILE A 148 7.58 2.74 15.98
C ILE A 148 8.87 2.18 16.57
N ASP A 149 8.94 0.90 16.93
CA ASP A 149 10.15 0.27 17.45
C ASP A 149 10.36 -1.10 16.78
N PRO A 150 10.88 -1.12 15.53
CA PRO A 150 11.08 -2.35 14.77
C PRO A 150 12.28 -3.16 15.28
N GLY A 151 13.08 -2.62 16.20
CA GLY A 151 14.37 -3.17 16.64
C GLY A 151 15.47 -3.02 15.59
N LEU A 152 15.28 -3.57 14.39
CA LEU A 152 16.21 -3.51 13.27
C LEU A 152 15.55 -2.94 12.02
N ILE A 153 16.34 -2.23 11.22
CA ILE A 153 15.95 -1.69 9.92
C ILE A 153 16.95 -2.07 8.84
N TYR A 154 16.45 -2.31 7.64
CA TYR A 154 17.20 -2.45 6.41
C TYR A 154 17.25 -1.06 5.75
N ASP A 155 18.27 -0.29 6.10
CA ASP A 155 18.45 1.05 5.54
C ASP A 155 19.21 0.99 4.21
N VAL A 156 18.93 1.95 3.32
CA VAL A 156 19.55 2.07 2.01
C VAL A 156 19.58 3.54 1.59
N ASP A 157 20.67 3.98 0.98
CA ASP A 157 20.83 5.36 0.54
C ASP A 157 20.57 5.53 -0.98
N THR A 158 20.73 6.76 -1.47
CA THR A 158 20.54 7.05 -2.90
C THR A 158 21.58 6.37 -3.79
N SER A 159 22.82 6.21 -3.31
CA SER A 159 23.91 5.59 -4.08
C SER A 159 23.67 4.10 -4.29
N ASP A 160 23.07 3.42 -3.31
CA ASP A 160 22.66 2.02 -3.43
C ASP A 160 21.54 1.84 -4.48
N TYR A 161 20.60 2.79 -4.58
CA TYR A 161 19.61 2.77 -5.66
C TYR A 161 20.24 3.02 -7.03
N VAL A 162 21.26 3.89 -7.12
CA VAL A 162 22.01 4.10 -8.37
C VAL A 162 22.76 2.82 -8.73
N LYS A 163 23.44 2.18 -7.78
CA LYS A 163 24.09 0.87 -7.95
C LYS A 163 23.11 -0.20 -8.44
N PHE A 164 21.92 -0.26 -7.83
CA PHE A 164 20.84 -1.14 -8.27
C PHE A 164 20.42 -0.85 -9.71
N LEU A 165 20.16 0.41 -10.08
CA LEU A 165 19.80 0.80 -11.46
C LEU A 165 20.91 0.46 -12.46
N CYS A 166 22.17 0.63 -12.07
CA CYS A 166 23.33 0.25 -12.88
C CYS A 166 23.41 -1.27 -13.14
N SER A 167 22.86 -2.10 -12.25
CA SER A 167 22.79 -3.56 -12.44
C SER A 167 21.71 -4.01 -13.44
N LEU A 168 20.81 -3.12 -13.87
CA LEU A 168 19.66 -3.44 -14.73
C LEU A 168 19.94 -3.28 -16.24
N ASN A 169 21.21 -3.16 -16.64
CA ASN A 169 21.63 -2.97 -18.03
C ASN A 169 20.96 -1.79 -18.75
N TYR A 170 20.64 -0.72 -18.02
CA TYR A 170 20.15 0.51 -18.64
C TYR A 170 21.24 1.20 -19.46
N THR A 171 20.84 1.76 -20.60
CA THR A 171 21.71 2.63 -21.40
C THR A 171 21.98 3.95 -20.66
N GLU A 172 23.08 4.64 -20.99
CA GLU A 172 23.36 5.97 -20.43
C GLU A 172 22.20 6.97 -20.63
N LYS A 173 21.51 6.88 -21.78
CA LYS A 173 20.34 7.73 -22.07
C LYS A 173 19.18 7.46 -21.11
N GLN A 174 18.96 6.20 -20.74
CA GLN A 174 17.94 5.81 -19.77
C GLN A 174 18.37 6.18 -18.34
N MET A 175 19.64 6.00 -17.99
CA MET A 175 20.18 6.38 -16.67
C MET A 175 20.05 7.87 -16.39
N LYS A 176 20.17 8.73 -17.42
CA LYS A 176 19.93 10.17 -17.32
C LYS A 176 18.49 10.56 -16.93
N LEU A 177 17.54 9.63 -16.98
CA LEU A 177 16.18 9.86 -16.47
C LEU A 177 16.10 9.74 -14.93
N PHE A 178 17.07 9.06 -14.31
CA PHE A 178 17.08 8.77 -12.88
C PHE A 178 18.13 9.60 -12.12
N THR A 179 19.28 9.88 -12.74
CA THR A 179 20.38 10.63 -12.11
C THR A 179 21.00 11.63 -13.10
N ASN A 180 21.47 12.75 -12.55
CA ASN A 180 22.20 13.79 -13.30
C ASN A 180 23.72 13.59 -13.28
N GLU A 181 24.21 12.54 -12.61
CA GLU A 181 25.64 12.27 -12.48
C GLU A 181 26.28 11.85 -13.82
N ALA A 182 27.52 12.27 -14.02
CA ALA A 182 28.32 11.81 -15.14
C ALA A 182 28.90 10.42 -14.83
N ASN A 183 28.60 9.43 -15.68
CA ASN A 183 29.05 8.04 -15.53
C ASN A 183 28.70 7.41 -14.16
N PRO A 184 27.41 7.38 -13.77
CA PRO A 184 26.98 6.93 -12.44
C PRO A 184 27.33 5.47 -12.13
N CYS A 185 27.68 4.66 -13.14
CA CYS A 185 27.96 3.24 -13.00
C CYS A 185 29.46 2.89 -12.99
N SER A 186 30.37 3.88 -12.99
CA SER A 186 31.82 3.62 -13.07
C SER A 186 32.35 2.77 -11.93
N ASP A 187 31.78 2.95 -10.73
CA ASP A 187 32.30 2.36 -9.49
C ASP A 187 31.53 1.09 -9.06
N PHE A 188 30.53 0.67 -9.86
CA PHE A 188 29.59 -0.39 -9.52
C PHE A 188 29.77 -1.68 -10.34
N SER A 189 31.00 -1.98 -10.77
CA SER A 189 31.28 -3.20 -11.53
C SER A 189 30.91 -4.46 -10.72
N GLY A 190 30.03 -5.31 -11.26
CA GLY A 190 29.66 -6.59 -10.66
C GLY A 190 28.50 -6.54 -9.67
N SER A 191 27.82 -5.39 -9.49
CA SER A 191 26.59 -5.31 -8.71
C SER A 191 25.46 -6.10 -9.35
N THR A 192 24.64 -6.74 -8.52
CA THR A 192 23.42 -7.45 -8.95
C THR A 192 22.16 -6.81 -8.35
N PRO A 193 20.98 -7.01 -8.96
CA PRO A 193 19.72 -6.53 -8.38
C PRO A 193 19.43 -7.09 -6.98
N LEU A 194 20.01 -8.26 -6.65
CA LEU A 194 19.86 -8.94 -5.36
C LEU A 194 20.65 -8.28 -4.23
N ASP A 195 21.62 -7.43 -4.56
CA ASP A 195 22.47 -6.75 -3.56
C ASP A 195 21.77 -5.53 -2.93
N LEU A 196 20.58 -5.16 -3.42
CA LEU A 196 19.79 -4.09 -2.81
C LEU A 196 19.33 -4.54 -1.42
N ASN A 197 19.64 -3.75 -0.39
CA ASN A 197 19.29 -4.04 1.01
C ASN A 197 17.78 -3.87 1.26
N TYR A 198 16.99 -4.80 0.72
CA TYR A 198 15.54 -4.78 0.72
C TYR A 198 14.97 -5.66 1.84
N PRO A 199 13.98 -5.18 2.63
CA PRO A 199 13.36 -5.96 3.71
C PRO A 199 12.58 -7.19 3.24
#